data_AF-A0A396ZTE8-F1
#
_entry.id   AF-A0A396ZTE8-F1
#
_cell.length_a   1.000
_cell.length_b   1.000
_cell.length_c   1.000
_cell.angle_alpha   90.00
_cell.angle_beta   90.00
_cell.angle_gamma   90.00
#
_symmetry.space_group_name_H-M   'P 1'
#
loop_
_entity.id
_entity.type
_entity.pdbx_description
1 polymer ?
#
loop_
_entity_poly.entity_id
_entity_poly.type
_entity_poly.pdbx_seq_one_letter_code
_entity_poly.pdbx_strand_id
1 'polypeptide(L)'
;MSLTLYCAIVNDGSTIKVEVHASASVAELRTKIAEKMQYTFPDHELTLYLAKLPDGEWLQWSDEAVGKLRTHEVTGVIKSLLANKQMDPTSQLDNPAFNFPSSGSQQGRRIHVLVRVPSARWDEVRPHKKHKVSSTDNDDEEK
;
A
#
# COMPACT_ATOMS: atom_id res chain seq x y z
N MET A 1 7.94 14.52 16.15
CA MET A 1 7.98 13.08 16.47
C MET A 1 7.73 12.29 15.19
N SER A 2 8.45 11.19 14.94
CA SER A 2 8.26 10.36 13.74
C SER A 2 7.44 9.11 14.05
N LEU A 3 6.68 8.65 13.06
CA LEU A 3 5.95 7.39 13.05
C LEU A 3 6.62 6.45 12.05
N THR A 4 6.76 5.18 12.45
CA THR A 4 7.10 4.09 11.54
C THR A 4 5.84 3.31 11.24
N LEU A 5 5.35 3.40 10.01
CA LEU A 5 4.17 2.69 9.54
C LEU A 5 4.60 1.57 8.59
N TYR A 6 4.00 0.40 8.77
CA TYR A 6 4.11 -0.70 7.82
C TYR A 6 2.85 -0.76 7.00
N CYS A 7 3.00 -0.68 5.69
CA CYS A 7 1.90 -0.65 4.73
C CYS A 7 1.90 -1.95 3.93
N ALA A 8 0.72 -2.47 3.60
CA ALA A 8 0.56 -3.59 2.69
C ALA A 8 -0.20 -3.16 1.43
N ILE A 9 0.32 -3.51 0.27
CA ILE A 9 -0.33 -3.27 -1.02
C ILE A 9 -1.38 -4.37 -1.24
N VAL A 10 -2.63 -3.97 -1.42
CA VAL A 10 -3.76 -4.91 -1.55
C VAL A 10 -3.63 -5.75 -2.83
N ASN A 11 -3.03 -5.19 -3.88
CA ASN A 11 -2.99 -5.79 -5.20
C ASN A 11 -2.08 -7.04 -5.31
N ASP A 12 -1.04 -7.13 -4.48
CA ASP A 12 -0.05 -8.23 -4.51
C ASP A 12 0.44 -8.69 -3.12
N GLY A 13 -0.04 -8.08 -2.04
CA GLY A 13 0.41 -8.38 -0.69
C GLY A 13 1.85 -7.96 -0.38
N SER A 14 2.47 -7.11 -1.23
CA SER A 14 3.77 -6.51 -0.96
C SER A 14 3.69 -5.61 0.26
N THR A 15 4.73 -5.60 1.10
CA THR A 15 4.77 -4.77 2.30
C THR A 15 5.93 -3.79 2.25
N ILE A 16 5.70 -2.57 2.72
CA ILE A 16 6.70 -1.52 2.78
C ILE A 16 6.71 -0.86 4.16
N LYS A 17 7.89 -0.42 4.59
CA LYS A 17 8.06 0.41 5.78
C LYS A 17 8.19 1.87 5.36
N VAL A 18 7.37 2.76 5.91
CA VAL A 18 7.43 4.20 5.68
C VAL A 18 7.66 4.91 7.01
N GLU A 19 8.59 5.87 7.00
CA GLU A 19 8.81 6.78 8.12
C GLU A 19 8.29 8.17 7.75
N VAL A 20 7.44 8.72 8.61
CA VAL A 20 6.72 9.97 8.36
C VAL A 20 6.58 10.75 9.66
N HIS A 21 6.45 12.07 9.58
CA HIS A 21 6.22 12.88 10.77
C HIS A 21 4.81 12.63 11.32
N ALA A 22 4.64 12.58 12.65
CA ALA A 22 3.35 12.29 13.27
C ALA A 22 2.29 13.36 12.93
N SER A 23 2.68 14.62 12.82
CA SER A 23 1.77 15.71 12.43
C SER A 23 1.49 15.79 10.92
N ALA A 24 2.10 14.92 10.12
CA ALA A 24 1.87 14.90 8.68
C ALA A 24 0.45 14.43 8.39
N SER A 25 -0.06 14.81 7.22
CA SER A 25 -1.34 14.38 6.70
C SER A 25 -1.31 12.97 6.10
N VAL A 26 -2.48 12.37 5.95
CA VAL A 26 -2.66 11.13 5.17
C VAL A 26 -2.24 11.34 3.71
N ALA A 27 -2.44 12.53 3.13
CA ALA A 27 -1.96 12.87 1.80
C ALA A 27 -0.42 12.84 1.68
N GLU A 28 0.30 13.33 2.69
CA GLU A 28 1.76 13.23 2.73
C GLU A 28 2.24 11.78 2.89
N LEU A 29 1.55 10.98 3.71
CA LEU A 29 1.83 9.54 3.80
C LEU A 29 1.64 8.85 2.45
N ARG A 30 0.55 9.17 1.75
CA ARG A 30 0.25 8.64 0.41
C ARG A 30 1.34 9.01 -0.60
N THR A 31 1.80 10.25 -0.58
CA THR A 31 2.90 10.73 -1.42
C THR A 31 4.18 9.93 -1.15
N LYS A 32 4.57 9.78 0.11
CA LYS A 32 5.75 8.97 0.49
C LYS A 32 5.67 7.51 0.06
N ILE A 33 4.47 6.93 0.11
CA ILE A 33 4.24 5.56 -0.37
C ILE A 33 4.45 5.49 -1.89
N ALA A 34 3.87 6.42 -2.65
CA ALA A 34 4.01 6.49 -4.10
C ALA A 34 5.47 6.67 -4.52
N GLU A 35 6.19 7.60 -3.88
CA GLU A 35 7.62 7.85 -4.13
C GLU A 35 8.46 6.60 -3.83
N LYS A 36 8.22 5.95 -2.68
CA LYS A 36 8.98 4.76 -2.27
C LYS A 36 8.73 3.55 -3.16
N MET A 37 7.51 3.41 -3.68
CA MET A 37 7.14 2.38 -4.66
C MET A 37 7.50 2.77 -6.10
N GLN A 38 7.97 4.00 -6.33
CA GLN A 38 8.27 4.54 -7.65
C GLN A 38 7.08 4.47 -8.62
N TYR A 39 5.87 4.71 -8.11
CA TYR A 39 4.69 4.77 -8.97
C TYR A 39 4.76 6.00 -9.88
N THR A 40 4.54 5.78 -11.18
CA THR A 40 4.63 6.80 -12.22
C THR A 40 3.33 7.59 -12.41
N PHE A 41 2.23 7.11 -11.83
CA PHE A 41 0.94 7.76 -11.87
C PHE A 41 0.75 8.70 -10.66
N PRO A 42 -0.19 9.66 -10.74
CA PRO A 42 -0.45 10.60 -9.65
C PRO A 42 -0.78 9.91 -8.32
N ASP A 43 -0.14 10.34 -7.23
CA ASP A 43 -0.31 9.74 -5.91
C ASP A 43 -1.76 9.76 -5.43
N HIS A 44 -2.56 10.74 -5.87
CA HIS A 44 -3.96 10.90 -5.48
C HIS A 44 -4.89 9.81 -5.96
N GLU A 45 -4.44 8.99 -6.91
CA GLU A 45 -5.16 7.79 -7.31
C GLU A 45 -5.01 6.65 -6.29
N LEU A 46 -4.02 6.69 -5.39
CA LEU A 46 -3.89 5.73 -4.30
C LEU A 46 -4.95 5.97 -3.23
N THR A 47 -5.57 4.89 -2.77
CA THR A 47 -6.48 4.93 -1.62
C THR A 47 -5.86 4.22 -0.43
N LEU A 48 -5.82 4.89 0.72
CA LEU A 48 -5.29 4.36 1.98
C LEU A 48 -6.41 3.95 2.91
N TYR A 49 -6.24 2.81 3.58
CA TYR A 49 -7.20 2.29 4.55
C TYR A 49 -6.48 1.89 5.84
N LEU A 50 -7.12 2.14 6.98
CA LEU A 50 -6.60 1.72 8.28
C LEU A 50 -6.69 0.20 8.41
N ALA A 51 -5.59 -0.46 8.72
CA ALA A 51 -5.50 -1.92 8.85
C ALA A 51 -5.85 -2.41 10.28
N LYS A 52 -6.68 -1.65 10.98
CA LYS A 52 -7.12 -1.95 12.35
C LYS A 52 -8.41 -2.76 12.31
N LEU A 53 -8.37 -3.94 12.91
CA LEU A 53 -9.48 -4.87 12.99
C LEU A 53 -10.57 -4.36 13.96
N PRO A 54 -11.80 -4.91 13.88
CA PRO A 54 -12.91 -4.48 14.74
C PRO A 54 -12.67 -4.67 16.25
N ASP A 55 -11.83 -5.64 16.62
CA ASP A 55 -11.40 -5.90 18.00
C ASP A 55 -10.35 -4.89 18.51
N GLY A 56 -9.86 -4.01 17.65
CA GLY A 56 -8.84 -3.00 17.96
C GLY A 56 -7.41 -3.48 17.72
N GLU A 57 -7.20 -4.73 17.29
CA GLU A 57 -5.87 -5.24 16.96
C GLU A 57 -5.44 -4.81 15.55
N TRP A 58 -4.13 -4.84 15.31
CA TRP A 58 -3.56 -4.57 14.00
C TRP A 58 -3.47 -5.87 13.20
N LEU A 59 -3.78 -5.79 11.90
CA LEU A 59 -3.55 -6.89 10.99
C LEU A 59 -2.07 -7.29 11.01
N GLN A 60 -1.77 -8.59 11.11
CA GLN A 60 -0.41 -9.10 11.15
C GLN A 60 0.05 -9.58 9.78
N TRP A 61 1.34 -9.47 9.51
CA TRP A 61 1.94 -9.97 8.27
C TRP A 61 1.76 -11.48 8.11
N SER A 62 1.73 -12.23 9.22
CA SER A 62 1.47 -13.67 9.23
C SER A 62 -0.01 -14.04 9.15
N ASP A 63 -0.93 -13.07 9.14
CA ASP A 63 -2.34 -13.39 8.97
C ASP A 63 -2.58 -14.03 7.59
N GLU A 64 -3.41 -15.08 7.57
CA GLU A 64 -3.82 -15.75 6.33
C GLU A 64 -4.40 -14.75 5.33
N ALA A 65 -5.15 -13.75 5.82
CA ALA A 65 -5.73 -12.69 5.01
C ALA A 65 -4.67 -11.90 4.21
N VAL A 66 -3.47 -11.70 4.76
CA VAL A 66 -2.35 -11.03 4.10
C VAL A 66 -1.63 -11.99 3.15
N GLY A 67 -1.46 -13.26 3.56
CA GLY A 67 -0.91 -14.30 2.70
C GLY A 67 -1.71 -14.46 1.41
N LYS A 68 -3.05 -14.43 1.49
CA LYS A 68 -3.96 -14.53 0.35
C LYS A 68 -3.87 -13.33 -0.62
N LEU A 69 -3.44 -12.15 -0.18
CA LEU A 69 -3.17 -11.04 -1.10
C LEU A 69 -2.04 -11.36 -2.09
N ARG A 70 -1.06 -12.18 -1.68
CA ARG A 70 0.03 -12.64 -2.55
C ARG A 70 -0.42 -13.61 -3.63
N THR A 71 -1.53 -14.30 -3.39
CA THR A 71 -2.21 -15.14 -4.38
C THR A 71 -3.31 -14.37 -5.12
N HIS A 72 -3.33 -13.04 -5.02
CA HIS A 72 -4.32 -12.13 -5.59
C HIS A 72 -5.77 -12.38 -5.11
N GLU A 73 -5.93 -13.00 -3.95
CA GLU A 73 -7.23 -13.24 -3.33
C GLU A 73 -7.49 -12.23 -2.21
N VAL A 74 -8.55 -11.44 -2.36
CA VAL A 74 -8.98 -10.48 -1.33
C VAL A 74 -10.02 -11.15 -0.43
N THR A 75 -9.63 -11.48 0.79
CA THR A 75 -10.49 -12.13 1.77
C THR A 75 -11.61 -11.24 2.29
N GLY A 76 -12.60 -11.84 2.95
CA GLY A 76 -13.68 -11.09 3.62
C GLY A 76 -13.17 -10.07 4.64
N VAL A 77 -12.10 -10.41 5.38
CA VAL A 77 -11.47 -9.49 6.35
C VAL A 77 -10.95 -8.23 5.65
N ILE A 78 -10.19 -8.40 4.56
CA ILE A 78 -9.66 -7.26 3.80
C ILE A 78 -10.81 -6.47 3.15
N LYS A 79 -11.80 -7.13 2.56
CA LYS A 79 -12.98 -6.45 1.99
C LYS A 79 -13.69 -5.57 3.01
N SER A 80 -13.88 -6.05 4.23
CA SER A 80 -14.51 -5.28 5.31
C SER A 80 -13.70 -4.05 5.71
N LEU A 81 -12.37 -4.15 5.74
CA LEU A 81 -11.48 -3.01 5.98
C LEU A 81 -11.57 -1.99 4.84
N LEU A 82 -11.52 -2.44 3.59
CA LEU A 82 -11.62 -1.57 2.42
C LEU A 82 -12.98 -0.86 2.30
N ALA A 83 -14.04 -1.42 2.88
CA ALA A 83 -15.37 -0.81 2.83
C ALA A 83 -15.57 0.30 3.88
N ASN A 84 -14.90 0.21 5.04
CA ASN A 84 -15.26 1.04 6.20
C ASN A 84 -14.09 1.82 6.82
N LYS A 85 -12.86 1.58 6.39
CA LYS A 85 -11.65 2.12 7.02
C LYS A 85 -10.85 3.05 6.12
N GLN A 86 -11.48 3.63 5.09
CA GLN A 86 -10.80 4.59 4.23
C GLN A 86 -10.33 5.79 5.06
N MET A 87 -9.07 6.17 4.86
CA MET A 87 -8.46 7.28 5.56
C MET A 87 -8.72 8.57 4.78
N ASP A 88 -9.18 9.61 5.47
CA ASP A 88 -9.37 10.93 4.87
C ASP A 88 -8.00 11.59 4.59
N PRO A 89 -7.72 12.05 3.36
CA PRO A 89 -6.43 12.63 3.00
C PRO A 89 -6.01 13.86 3.83
N THR A 90 -6.96 14.60 4.38
CA THR A 90 -6.72 15.82 5.16
C THR A 90 -6.47 15.54 6.64
N SER A 91 -6.79 14.33 7.11
CA SER A 91 -6.55 13.93 8.49
C SER A 91 -5.06 13.85 8.80
N GLN A 92 -4.68 14.28 10.01
CA GLN A 92 -3.30 14.13 10.50
C GLN A 92 -3.07 12.72 11.06
N LEU A 93 -1.85 12.21 10.96
CA LEU A 93 -1.52 10.85 11.40
C LEU A 93 -1.51 10.71 12.94
N ASP A 94 -1.30 11.80 13.67
CA ASP A 94 -1.43 11.87 15.12
C ASP A 94 -2.89 11.97 15.61
N ASN A 95 -3.86 11.94 14.68
CA ASN A 95 -5.27 11.87 15.04
C ASN A 95 -5.53 10.64 15.93
N PRO A 96 -6.12 10.81 17.14
CA PRO A 96 -6.38 9.72 18.06
C PRO A 96 -7.31 8.65 17.50
N ALA A 97 -8.10 8.96 16.46
CA ALA A 97 -8.92 7.97 15.75
C ALA A 97 -8.08 6.89 15.05
N PHE A 98 -6.87 7.23 14.57
CA PHE A 98 -5.97 6.25 13.98
C PHE A 98 -5.22 5.45 15.03
N ASN A 99 -4.87 6.09 16.16
CA ASN A 99 -4.20 5.48 17.30
C ASN A 99 -2.96 4.66 16.87
N PHE A 100 -2.13 5.25 15.99
CA PHE A 100 -0.90 4.62 15.53
C PHE A 100 0.09 4.49 16.70
N PRO A 101 0.84 3.37 16.77
CA PRO A 101 1.83 3.20 17.81
C PRO A 101 3.02 4.15 17.64
N SER A 102 3.49 4.72 18.74
CA SER A 102 4.74 5.47 18.76
C SER A 102 5.95 4.60 18.40
N SER A 103 6.92 5.22 17.72
CA SER A 103 8.20 4.61 17.39
C SER A 103 8.91 4.06 18.63
N GLY A 104 9.33 2.78 18.60
CA GLY A 104 10.15 2.17 19.66
C GLY A 104 9.54 0.94 20.34
N SER A 105 8.25 0.67 20.13
CA SER A 105 7.67 -0.64 20.51
C SER A 105 8.09 -1.70 19.48
N GLN A 106 8.36 -2.93 19.90
CA GLN A 106 8.62 -4.06 19.00
C GLN A 106 7.35 -4.38 18.18
N GLN A 107 7.10 -3.58 17.15
CA GLN A 107 5.94 -3.66 16.24
C GLN A 107 6.26 -4.48 14.99
N GLY A 108 7.36 -5.24 15.01
CA GLY A 108 7.76 -6.06 13.87
C GLY A 108 6.63 -7.00 13.52
N ARG A 109 6.10 -6.88 12.29
CA ARG A 109 5.04 -7.70 11.67
C ARG A 109 3.60 -7.18 11.78
N ARG A 110 3.32 -5.99 12.34
CA ARG A 110 1.98 -5.38 12.25
C ARG A 110 1.85 -4.51 11.01
N ILE A 111 0.78 -4.67 10.25
CA ILE A 111 0.38 -3.82 9.15
C ILE A 111 -0.56 -2.75 9.71
N HIS A 112 -0.21 -1.50 9.44
CA HIS A 112 -0.90 -0.32 9.94
C HIS A 112 -1.85 0.26 8.88
N VAL A 113 -1.45 0.14 7.61
CA VAL A 113 -2.16 0.74 6.47
C VAL A 113 -2.27 -0.27 5.34
N LEU A 114 -3.45 -0.40 4.76
CA LEU A 114 -3.66 -1.06 3.48
C LEU A 114 -3.65 0.00 2.37
N VAL A 115 -2.90 -0.26 1.31
CA VAL A 115 -2.75 0.63 0.16
C VAL A 115 -3.41 -0.04 -1.04
N ARG A 116 -4.43 0.60 -1.60
CA ARG A 116 -5.07 0.12 -2.82
C ARG A 116 -4.57 0.92 -4.01
N VAL A 117 -3.98 0.22 -4.97
CA VAL A 117 -3.65 0.76 -6.29
C VAL A 117 -4.85 0.53 -7.22
N PRO A 118 -5.33 1.54 -7.96
CA PRO A 118 -6.40 1.36 -8.93
C PRO A 118 -6.03 0.28 -9.95
N SER A 119 -7.00 -0.57 -10.31
CA SER A 119 -6.76 -1.66 -11.27
C SER A 119 -6.25 -1.14 -12.62
N ALA A 120 -6.71 0.03 -13.07
CA ALA A 120 -6.25 0.68 -14.31
C ALA A 120 -4.75 1.00 -14.30
N ARG A 121 -4.20 1.34 -13.12
CA ARG A 121 -2.79 1.66 -12.91
C ARG A 121 -1.94 0.44 -12.58
N TRP A 122 -2.57 -0.57 -11.99
CA TRP A 122 -1.85 -1.75 -11.52
C TRP A 122 -1.11 -2.49 -12.64
N ASP A 123 -1.68 -2.53 -13.84
CA ASP A 123 -1.01 -3.11 -15.01
C ASP A 123 0.27 -2.38 -15.42
N GLU A 124 0.39 -1.08 -15.10
CA GLU A 124 1.56 -0.24 -15.41
C GLU A 124 2.68 -0.45 -14.38
N VAL A 125 2.33 -0.66 -13.11
CA VAL A 125 3.29 -0.71 -11.99
C VAL A 125 3.53 -2.09 -11.41
N ARG A 126 2.81 -3.13 -11.86
CA ARG A 126 2.98 -4.49 -11.36
C ARG A 126 4.41 -4.97 -11.62
N PRO A 127 5.14 -5.47 -10.60
CA PRO A 127 6.56 -5.85 -10.72
C PRO A 127 6.87 -6.96 -11.75
N HIS A 128 5.86 -7.67 -12.27
CA HIS A 128 6.02 -8.80 -13.21
C HIS A 128 5.93 -8.46 -14.71
N LYS A 129 5.62 -7.22 -15.12
CA LYS A 129 5.75 -6.81 -16.54
C LYS A 129 7.14 -6.21 -16.78
N LYS A 130 8.17 -7.06 -16.81
CA LYS A 130 9.33 -6.73 -17.65
C LYS A 130 8.84 -6.71 -19.09
N HIS A 131 8.99 -5.57 -19.75
CA HIS A 131 8.73 -5.37 -21.17
C HIS A 131 8.95 -6.64 -22.00
N LYS A 132 7.86 -7.22 -22.51
CA LYS A 132 7.95 -7.90 -23.80
C LYS A 132 8.01 -6.76 -24.80
N VAL A 133 9.22 -6.25 -25.07
CA VAL A 133 9.47 -5.42 -26.25
C VAL A 133 8.95 -6.25 -27.41
N SER A 134 7.85 -5.80 -27.99
CA SER A 134 7.41 -6.25 -29.30
C SER A 134 8.54 -5.86 -30.26
N SER A 135 9.41 -6.81 -30.59
CA SER A 135 10.25 -6.68 -31.77
C SER A 135 9.33 -6.80 -32.96
N THR A 136 8.84 -5.65 -33.44
CA THR A 136 8.28 -5.51 -34.77
C THR A 136 9.11 -4.46 -35.50
N ASP A 137 9.31 -4.75 -36.79
CA ASP A 137 10.00 -4.01 -37.86
C ASP A 137 11.52 -4.28 -37.96
N ASN A 138 11.94 -5.15 -38.89
CA ASN A 138 12.05 -4.98 -40.36
C ASN A 138 13.13 -3.98 -40.74
N ASP A 139 14.23 -4.48 -41.29
CA ASP A 139 15.01 -3.92 -42.41
C ASP A 139 15.97 -5.04 -42.85
N ASP A 140 15.77 -5.71 -43.98
CA ASP A 140 16.08 -5.28 -45.35
C ASP A 140 17.50 -5.71 -45.77
N GLU A 141 17.52 -6.65 -46.71
CA GLU A 141 18.36 -6.75 -47.92
C GLU A 141 19.92 -6.75 -47.86
N GLU A 142 20.46 -7.53 -48.80
CA GLU A 142 21.86 -7.63 -49.30
C GLU A 142 22.92 -8.23 -48.35
N LYS A 143 23.67 -9.28 -48.70
CA LYS A 143 24.11 -9.84 -50.00
C LYS A 143 24.42 -11.33 -49.86
#